data_AF-A0A6F9Y6I1-F1
#
_entry.id   AF-A0A6F9Y6I1-F1
#
_cell.length_a   1.000
_cell.length_b   1.000
_cell.length_c   1.000
_cell.angle_alpha   90.00
_cell.angle_beta   90.00
_cell.angle_gamma   90.00
#
_symmetry.space_group_name_H-M   'P 1'
#
loop_
_entity.id
_entity.type
_entity.pdbx_description
1 polymer ?
#
loop_
_entity_poly.entity_id
_entity_poly.type
_entity_poly.pdbx_seq_one_letter_code
_entity_poly.pdbx_strand_id
1 'polypeptide(L)'
;MNLTRLVFTNSRFEGVNTTLPQTQTIIDVLGVDGVPVDDINVIVQLKRAWQYIINEEQPISLAVMKNINKIVAKLDSLEPGALRTGSGFVATLRGILRHLA
;
A
#
# COMPACT_ATOMS: atom_id res chain seq x y z
N MET A 1 -10.29 -10.70 12.54
CA MET A 1 -9.78 -9.43 11.97
C MET A 1 -10.59 -9.09 10.73
N ASN A 2 -11.03 -7.84 10.54
CA ASN A 2 -11.76 -7.45 9.32
C ASN A 2 -10.76 -6.86 8.31
N LEU A 3 -10.37 -7.65 7.30
CA LEU A 3 -9.42 -7.27 6.25
C LEU A 3 -9.84 -5.99 5.51
N THR A 4 -11.14 -5.82 5.26
CA THR A 4 -11.68 -4.63 4.59
C THR A 4 -11.41 -3.37 5.37
N ARG A 5 -11.70 -3.37 6.67
CA ARG A 5 -11.45 -2.19 7.51
C ARG A 5 -9.96 -1.88 7.62
N LEU A 6 -9.11 -2.91 7.63
CA LEU A 6 -7.67 -2.75 7.62
C LEU A 6 -7.18 -2.08 6.32
N VAL A 7 -7.60 -2.59 5.16
CA VAL A 7 -7.25 -2.00 3.85
C VAL A 7 -7.80 -0.58 3.72
N PHE A 8 -9.04 -0.34 4.11
CA PHE A 8 -9.69 0.98 4.07
C PHE A 8 -8.92 2.03 4.87
N THR A 9 -8.51 1.70 6.11
CA THR A 9 -7.74 2.62 6.95
C THR A 9 -6.37 2.91 6.35
N ASN A 10 -5.68 1.88 5.84
CA ASN A 10 -4.34 2.06 5.25
C ASN A 10 -4.39 2.88 3.96
N SER A 11 -5.42 2.71 3.13
CA SER A 11 -5.55 3.46 1.87
C SER A 11 -5.63 4.97 2.09
N ARG A 12 -6.06 5.44 3.27
CA ARG A 12 -6.10 6.88 3.58
C ARG A 12 -4.71 7.52 3.60
N PHE A 13 -3.68 6.77 3.98
CA PHE A 13 -2.31 7.26 3.98
C PHE A 13 -1.74 7.42 2.56
N GLU A 14 -2.34 6.75 1.58
CA GLU A 14 -2.01 6.84 0.16
C GLU A 14 -2.88 7.87 -0.59
N GLY A 15 -3.70 8.65 0.14
CA GLY A 15 -4.58 9.67 -0.46
C GLY A 15 -5.85 9.13 -1.12
N VAL A 16 -6.11 7.82 -1.05
CA VAL A 16 -7.30 7.19 -1.64
C VAL A 16 -8.57 7.65 -0.90
N ASN A 17 -9.57 8.10 -1.64
CA ASN A 17 -10.79 8.71 -1.07
C ASN A 17 -12.08 7.90 -1.31
N THR A 18 -12.00 6.57 -1.26
CA THR A 18 -13.18 5.69 -1.32
C THR A 18 -14.00 5.73 -0.02
N THR A 19 -15.24 5.27 -0.06
CA THR A 19 -16.00 4.89 1.14
C THR A 19 -15.68 3.46 1.57
N LEU A 20 -16.06 3.07 2.80
CA LEU A 20 -15.90 1.69 3.26
C LEU A 20 -16.68 0.68 2.39
N PRO A 21 -17.93 0.93 1.96
CA PRO A 21 -18.63 0.05 1.02
C PRO A 21 -17.94 -0.08 -0.34
N GLN A 22 -17.39 1.01 -0.90
CA GLN A 22 -16.62 0.94 -2.16
C GLN A 22 -15.36 0.09 -1.98
N THR A 23 -14.66 0.23 -0.85
CA THR A 23 -13.49 -0.60 -0.54
C THR A 23 -13.86 -2.08 -0.42
N GLN A 24 -14.98 -2.39 0.23
CA GLN A 24 -15.51 -3.76 0.31
C GLN A 24 -15.81 -4.31 -1.09
N THR A 25 -16.49 -3.54 -1.93
CA THR A 25 -16.83 -3.92 -3.32
C THR A 25 -15.58 -4.27 -4.12
N ILE A 26 -14.52 -3.47 -4.01
CA ILE A 26 -13.22 -3.73 -4.66
C ILE A 26 -12.56 -4.99 -4.08
N ILE A 27 -12.61 -5.17 -2.76
CA ILE A 27 -12.06 -6.37 -2.10
C ILE A 27 -12.80 -7.64 -2.56
N ASP A 28 -14.10 -7.56 -2.79
CA ASP A 28 -14.92 -8.67 -3.26
C ASP A 28 -14.79 -8.90 -4.78
N VAL A 29 -13.95 -8.11 -5.46
CA VAL A 29 -13.69 -8.21 -6.91
C VAL A 29 -14.97 -7.96 -7.72
N LEU A 30 -15.81 -7.04 -7.23
CA LEU A 30 -17.02 -6.59 -7.89
C LEU A 30 -16.78 -5.24 -8.58
N GLY A 31 -17.61 -4.92 -9.57
CA GLY A 31 -17.59 -3.62 -10.24
C GLY A 31 -17.98 -2.49 -9.28
N VAL A 32 -17.24 -1.39 -9.34
CA VAL A 32 -17.49 -0.19 -8.51
C VAL A 32 -17.48 1.05 -9.40
N ASP A 33 -18.51 1.89 -9.25
CA ASP A 33 -18.63 3.14 -10.01
C ASP A 33 -18.00 4.32 -9.27
N GLY A 34 -17.49 5.27 -10.04
CA GLY A 34 -17.00 6.56 -9.54
C GLY A 34 -15.69 6.50 -8.75
N VAL A 35 -14.96 5.38 -8.78
CA VAL A 35 -13.63 5.25 -8.16
C VAL A 35 -12.55 5.27 -9.25
N PRO A 36 -11.51 6.13 -9.14
CA PRO A 36 -10.38 6.12 -10.07
C PRO A 36 -9.67 4.76 -10.12
N VAL A 37 -9.18 4.38 -11.28
CA VAL A 37 -8.45 3.10 -11.46
C VAL A 37 -7.22 3.03 -10.57
N ASP A 38 -6.51 4.13 -10.36
CA ASP A 38 -5.33 4.18 -9.49
C ASP A 38 -5.70 3.89 -8.03
N ASP A 39 -6.81 4.44 -7.54
CA ASP A 39 -7.35 4.16 -6.20
C ASP A 39 -7.76 2.70 -6.03
N ILE A 40 -8.39 2.11 -7.07
CA ILE A 40 -8.71 0.68 -7.11
C ILE A 40 -7.43 -0.15 -7.01
N ASN A 41 -6.40 0.23 -7.78
CA ASN A 41 -5.11 -0.46 -7.79
C ASN A 41 -4.44 -0.40 -6.42
N VAL A 42 -4.41 0.75 -5.74
CA VAL A 42 -3.88 0.87 -4.37
C VAL A 42 -4.62 -0.07 -3.42
N ILE A 43 -5.96 -0.10 -3.43
CA ILE A 43 -6.75 -0.99 -2.58
C ILE A 43 -6.44 -2.47 -2.87
N VAL A 44 -6.35 -2.85 -4.15
CA VAL A 44 -6.03 -4.22 -4.56
C VAL A 44 -4.63 -4.63 -4.12
N GLN A 45 -3.63 -3.75 -4.25
CA GLN A 45 -2.26 -4.05 -3.85
C GLN A 45 -2.11 -4.10 -2.33
N LEU A 46 -2.79 -3.22 -1.58
CA LEU A 46 -2.86 -3.30 -0.12
C LEU A 46 -3.53 -4.61 0.35
N LYS A 47 -4.63 -5.04 -0.27
CA LYS A 47 -5.26 -6.34 0.00
C LYS A 47 -4.25 -7.48 -0.16
N ARG A 48 -3.53 -7.51 -1.29
CA ARG A 48 -2.52 -8.55 -1.57
C ARG A 48 -1.38 -8.53 -0.57
N ALA A 49 -0.88 -7.34 -0.19
CA ALA A 49 0.18 -7.21 0.79
C ALA A 49 -0.26 -7.68 2.18
N TRP A 50 -1.48 -7.34 2.61
CA TRP A 50 -2.03 -7.85 3.86
C TRP A 50 -2.23 -9.37 3.82
N GLN A 51 -2.73 -9.92 2.71
CA GLN A 51 -2.83 -11.38 2.54
C GLN A 51 -1.47 -12.07 2.59
N TYR A 52 -0.41 -11.44 2.08
CA TYR A 52 0.95 -11.96 2.25
C TYR A 52 1.39 -11.93 3.72
N ILE A 53 1.26 -10.78 4.39
CA ILE A 53 1.71 -10.58 5.78
C ILE A 53 1.01 -11.53 6.76
N ILE A 54 -0.32 -11.69 6.66
CA ILE A 54 -1.08 -12.53 7.61
C ILE A 54 -0.78 -14.03 7.46
N ASN A 55 -0.19 -14.44 6.33
CA ASN A 55 0.17 -15.83 6.04
C ASN A 55 1.69 -16.04 6.08
N GLU A 56 2.49 -15.01 6.40
CA GLU A 56 3.94 -15.12 6.51
C GLU A 56 4.30 -15.63 7.90
N GLU A 57 4.89 -16.82 7.96
CA GLU A 57 5.33 -17.45 9.21
C GLU A 57 6.80 -17.16 9.51
N GLN A 58 7.55 -16.68 8.52
CA GLN A 58 8.96 -16.32 8.71
C GLN A 58 9.08 -15.05 9.57
N PRO A 59 10.13 -14.96 10.42
CA PRO A 59 10.46 -13.73 11.10
C PRO A 59 10.66 -12.58 10.12
N ILE A 60 10.34 -11.37 10.56
CA ILE A 60 10.56 -10.17 9.74
C ILE A 60 12.04 -10.05 9.36
N SER A 61 12.29 -9.87 8.07
CA SER A 61 13.63 -9.72 7.50
C SER A 61 13.60 -8.68 6.38
N LEU A 62 14.77 -8.22 5.94
CA LEU A 62 14.86 -7.30 4.80
C LEU A 62 14.26 -7.92 3.53
N ALA A 63 14.39 -9.22 3.33
CA ALA A 63 13.78 -9.92 2.20
C ALA A 63 12.24 -9.84 2.26
N VAL A 64 11.65 -10.10 3.44
CA VAL A 64 10.20 -9.97 3.67
C VAL A 64 9.75 -8.52 3.44
N MET A 65 10.46 -7.53 3.97
CA MET A 65 10.14 -6.11 3.76
C MET A 65 10.18 -5.69 2.29
N LYS A 66 11.21 -6.12 1.55
CA LYS A 66 11.30 -5.88 0.10
C LYS A 66 10.17 -6.57 -0.66
N ASN A 67 9.75 -7.76 -0.24
CA ASN A 67 8.63 -8.46 -0.87
C ASN A 67 7.29 -7.75 -0.62
N ILE A 68 7.05 -7.25 0.61
CA ILE A 68 5.88 -6.41 0.91
C ILE A 68 5.87 -5.18 0.00
N ASN A 69 6.99 -4.46 -0.10
CA ASN A 69 7.09 -3.28 -0.97
C ASN A 69 6.89 -3.64 -2.45
N LYS A 70 7.43 -4.77 -2.92
CA LYS A 70 7.20 -5.27 -4.28
C LYS A 70 5.72 -5.47 -4.59
N ILE A 71 4.95 -5.93 -3.61
CA ILE A 71 3.50 -6.09 -3.76
C ILE A 71 2.83 -4.72 -3.75
N VAL A 72 3.03 -3.90 -2.71
CA VAL A 72 2.32 -2.60 -2.57
C VAL A 72 2.63 -1.67 -3.76
N ALA A 73 3.90 -1.53 -4.12
CA ALA A 73 4.35 -0.56 -5.12
C ALA A 73 4.29 -1.08 -6.57
N LYS A 74 3.70 -2.26 -6.82
CA LYS A 74 3.75 -2.95 -8.12
C LYS A 74 3.31 -2.07 -9.31
N LEU A 75 2.36 -1.17 -9.09
CA LEU A 75 1.77 -0.32 -10.13
C LEU A 75 2.13 1.17 -9.94
N ASP A 76 2.97 1.49 -8.96
CA ASP A 76 3.28 2.87 -8.55
C ASP A 76 4.78 3.18 -8.56
N SER A 77 5.65 2.16 -8.55
CA SER A 77 7.10 2.32 -8.58
C SER A 77 7.73 1.78 -9.86
N LEU A 78 8.79 2.45 -10.33
CA LEU A 78 9.65 1.98 -11.41
C LEU A 78 10.43 0.72 -11.02
N GLU A 79 10.80 0.59 -9.73
CA GLU A 79 11.57 -0.55 -9.20
C GLU A 79 10.94 -1.12 -7.92
N PRO A 80 9.77 -1.79 -8.01
CA PRO A 80 9.08 -2.33 -6.84
C PRO A 80 9.93 -3.36 -6.07
N GLY A 81 10.07 -3.15 -4.77
CA GLY A 81 10.87 -3.99 -3.89
C GLY A 81 12.36 -3.64 -3.85
N ALA A 82 12.83 -2.67 -4.62
CA ALA A 82 14.19 -2.15 -4.51
C ALA A 82 14.31 -1.13 -3.37
N LEU A 83 15.50 -1.04 -2.77
CA LEU A 83 15.84 0.12 -1.94
C LEU A 83 16.19 1.26 -2.88
N ARG A 84 15.72 2.48 -2.56
CA ARG A 84 16.08 3.67 -3.32
C ARG A 84 17.60 3.89 -3.31
N THR A 85 18.13 4.39 -4.41
CA THR A 85 19.54 4.79 -4.57
C THR A 85 19.71 6.31 -4.68
N GLY A 86 18.60 7.04 -4.75
CA GLY A 86 18.55 8.50 -4.79
C GLY A 86 18.18 9.12 -3.44
N SER A 87 18.42 10.43 -3.36
CA SER A 87 17.98 11.24 -2.22
C SER A 87 16.48 11.52 -2.27
N GLY A 88 15.87 11.67 -1.10
CA GLY A 88 14.49 12.09 -0.95
C GLY A 88 14.28 12.74 0.42
N PHE A 89 13.15 13.41 0.60
CA PHE A 89 12.82 14.12 1.82
C PHE A 89 11.42 13.79 2.29
N VAL A 90 11.19 13.90 3.60
CA VAL A 90 9.86 13.86 4.20
C VAL A 90 9.61 15.20 4.87
N ALA A 91 8.61 15.93 4.39
CA ALA A 91 8.17 17.16 5.02
C ALA A 91 7.25 16.82 6.20
N THR A 92 7.55 17.42 7.36
CA THR A 92 6.72 17.30 8.56
C THR A 92 6.32 18.69 9.03
N LEU A 93 5.32 18.79 9.91
CA LEU A 93 4.97 20.07 10.56
C LEU A 93 6.14 20.70 11.33
N ARG A 94 7.18 19.92 11.67
CA ARG A 94 8.39 20.37 12.34
C ARG A 94 9.54 20.73 11.39
N GLY A 95 9.30 20.73 10.08
CA GLY A 95 10.31 20.97 9.05
C GLY A 95 10.61 19.74 8.19
N ILE A 96 11.61 19.86 7.31
CA ILE A 96 11.98 18.83 6.33
C ILE A 96 13.03 17.90 6.93
N LEU A 97 12.73 16.61 7.01
CA LEU A 97 13.70 15.56 7.27
C LEU A 97 14.36 15.17 5.94
N ARG A 98 15.65 15.51 5.80
CA ARG A 98 16.50 15.07 4.68
C ARG A 98 17.36 13.90 5.16
N HIS A 99 17.30 12.77 4.47
CA HIS A 99 18.26 11.68 4.64
C HIS A 99 18.81 11.29 3.27
N LEU A 100 20.13 11.35 3.14
CA LEU A 100 20.89 10.69 2.08
C LEU A 100 20.70 9.19 2.31
N ALA A 101 20.16 8.48 1.30
CA ALA A 101 20.25 7.01 1.24
C ALA A 101 21.41 6.65 0.32
#